data_AF-A0A1C5UEB8-F1
#
_entry.id   AF-A0A1C5UEB8-F1
#
_cell.length_a   1.000
_cell.length_b   1.000
_cell.length_c   1.000
_cell.angle_alpha   90.00
_cell.angle_beta   90.00
_cell.angle_gamma   90.00
#
_symmetry.space_group_name_H-M   'P 1'
#
loop_
_entity.id
_entity.type
_entity.pdbx_description
1 polymer ?
#
loop_
_entity_poly.entity_id
_entity_poly.type
_entity_poly.pdbx_seq_one_letter_code
_entity_poly.pdbx_strand_id
1 'polypeptide(L)' 'MADEPKISKAQQKAVNKYVKNNYDRINVTFPKGQKEIIKAHASKHNESVNAFIIRSVTETMERDSEE' A
#
# COMPACT_ATOMS: atom_id res chain seq x y z
N MET A 1 13.11 -28.57 -13.74
CA MET A 1 13.45 -27.40 -12.89
C MET A 1 13.31 -26.20 -13.80
N ALA A 2 12.22 -25.46 -13.64
CA ALA A 2 11.81 -24.44 -14.61
C ALA A 2 12.61 -23.15 -14.40
N ASP A 3 13.16 -22.64 -15.49
CA ASP A 3 13.77 -21.31 -15.64
C ASP A 3 12.92 -20.23 -14.95
N GLU A 4 13.40 -19.72 -13.81
CA GLU A 4 12.86 -18.49 -13.23
C GLU A 4 13.25 -17.30 -14.13
N PRO A 5 12.30 -16.45 -14.54
CA PRO A 5 12.62 -15.28 -15.34
C PRO A 5 13.49 -14.33 -14.53
N LYS A 6 14.79 -14.30 -14.86
CA LYS A 6 15.78 -13.40 -14.26
C LYS A 6 15.44 -11.96 -14.66
N ILE A 7 14.70 -11.26 -13.81
CA ILE A 7 14.32 -9.85 -14.04
C ILE A 7 15.60 -9.03 -14.25
N SER A 8 15.74 -8.43 -15.43
CA SER A 8 16.91 -7.64 -15.78
C SER A 8 17.02 -6.40 -14.90
N LYS A 9 18.25 -5.98 -14.59
CA LYS A 9 18.52 -4.70 -13.89
C LYS A 9 17.89 -3.51 -14.62
N ALA A 10 17.77 -3.58 -15.95
CA ALA A 10 17.11 -2.55 -16.74
C ALA A 10 15.59 -2.50 -16.48
N GLN A 11 14.93 -3.66 -16.35
CA GLN A 11 13.50 -3.75 -16.03
C GLN A 11 13.24 -3.22 -14.60
N GLN A 12 14.08 -3.57 -13.63
CA GLN A 12 13.97 -3.03 -12.27
C GLN A 12 14.10 -1.50 -12.23
N LYS A 13 15.05 -0.93 -12.99
CA LYS A 13 15.20 0.54 -13.10
C LYS A 13 13.96 1.19 -13.71
N ALA A 14 13.39 0.61 -14.75
CA ALA A 14 12.18 1.14 -15.40
C ALA A 14 10.98 1.13 -14.43
N VAL A 15 10.76 0.03 -13.71
CA VAL A 15 9.69 -0.08 -12.70
C VAL A 15 9.91 0.94 -11.58
N ASN A 16 11.12 1.06 -11.05
CA ASN A 16 11.42 2.03 -9.99
C ASN A 16 11.21 3.48 -10.46
N LYS A 17 11.56 3.81 -11.70
CA LYS A 17 11.33 5.13 -12.29
C LYS A 17 9.83 5.43 -12.41
N TYR A 18 9.05 4.48 -12.91
CA TYR A 18 7.60 4.62 -13.00
C TYR A 18 6.99 4.82 -11.61
N VAL A 19 7.36 3.99 -10.65
CA VAL A 19 6.78 4.10 -9.31
C VAL A 19 7.14 5.42 -8.64
N LYS A 20 8.40 5.87 -8.75
CA LYS A 20 8.84 7.16 -8.19
C LYS A 20 8.12 8.36 -8.81
N ASN A 21 7.77 8.29 -10.10
CA ASN A 21 7.15 9.40 -10.80
C ASN A 21 5.62 9.43 -10.62
N ASN A 22 5.00 8.28 -10.40
CA ASN A 22 3.54 8.14 -10.41
C ASN A 22 2.92 7.91 -9.03
N TYR A 23 3.70 7.55 -8.01
CA TYR A 23 3.18 7.23 -6.69
C TYR A 23 4.06 7.81 -5.58
N ASP A 24 3.40 8.45 -4.61
CA ASP A 24 3.99 8.75 -3.32
C ASP A 24 3.98 7.51 -2.44
N ARG A 25 5.18 6.96 -2.15
CA ARG A 25 5.32 5.82 -1.25
C ARG A 25 5.47 6.29 0.19
N ILE A 26 4.46 6.00 1.02
CA ILE A 26 4.47 6.30 2.44
C ILE A 26 4.80 5.02 3.22
N ASN A 27 5.91 5.04 3.95
CA ASN A 27 6.26 3.96 4.88
C ASN A 27 5.73 4.31 6.27
N VAL A 28 4.75 3.54 6.75
CA VAL A 28 4.16 3.71 8.07
C VAL A 28 4.61 2.61 9.03
N THR A 29 4.92 2.98 10.26
CA THR A 29 5.32 2.04 11.31
C THR A 29 4.19 1.90 12.32
N PHE A 30 3.73 0.68 12.53
CA PHE A 30 2.73 0.35 13.54
C PHE A 30 3.34 -0.52 14.64
N PRO A 31 2.79 -0.48 15.87
CA PRO A 31 3.14 -1.43 16.92
C PRO A 31 2.95 -2.89 16.48
N LYS A 32 3.71 -3.81 17.09
CA LYS A 32 3.52 -5.25 16.85
C LYS A 32 2.10 -5.66 17.25
N GLY A 33 1.47 -6.50 16.42
CA GLY A 33 0.08 -6.95 16.60
C GLY A 33 -0.96 -6.10 15.85
N GLN A 34 -0.69 -4.81 15.60
CA GLN A 34 -1.65 -3.92 14.93
C GLN A 34 -1.99 -4.39 13.51
N LYS A 35 -1.02 -4.96 12.80
CA LYS A 35 -1.19 -5.47 11.43
C LYS A 35 -2.32 -6.50 11.33
N GLU A 36 -2.43 -7.39 12.31
CA GLU A 36 -3.45 -8.44 12.33
C GLU A 36 -4.84 -7.84 12.51
N ILE A 37 -4.96 -6.85 13.38
CA ILE A 37 -6.20 -6.11 13.65
C ILE A 37 -6.65 -5.37 12.38
N ILE A 38 -5.73 -4.66 11.72
CA ILE A 38 -6.00 -3.94 10.47
C ILE A 38 -6.42 -4.92 9.37
N LYS A 39 -5.72 -6.06 9.25
CA LYS A 39 -6.05 -7.09 8.27
C LYS A 39 -7.42 -7.71 8.51
N ALA A 40 -7.77 -8.00 9.76
CA ALA A 40 -9.08 -8.52 10.12
C ALA A 40 -10.19 -7.51 9.81
N HIS A 41 -9.97 -6.22 10.09
CA HIS A 41 -10.90 -5.15 9.73
C HIS A 41 -11.08 -5.06 8.22
N ALA A 42 -10.00 -4.92 7.46
CA ALA A 42 -10.05 -4.86 5.99
C ALA A 42 -10.76 -6.08 5.38
N SER A 43 -10.50 -7.29 5.92
CA SER A 43 -11.16 -8.52 5.46
C SER A 43 -12.67 -8.51 5.70
N LYS A 44 -13.16 -7.93 6.81
CA LYS A 44 -14.60 -7.77 7.07
C LYS A 44 -15.28 -6.85 6.06
N HIS A 45 -14.54 -5.88 5.54
CA HIS A 45 -15.01 -4.93 4.54
C HIS A 45 -14.72 -5.37 3.09
N ASN A 46 -14.27 -6.63 2.89
CA ASN A 46 -13.86 -7.17 1.58
C ASN A 46 -12.81 -6.29 0.85
N GLU A 47 -11.96 -5.60 1.60
CA GLU A 47 -10.92 -4.72 1.07
C GLU A 47 -9.52 -5.21 1.47
N SER A 48 -8.50 -4.78 0.71
CA SER A 48 -7.11 -5.05 1.08
C SER A 48 -6.66 -4.11 2.20
N VAL A 49 -5.63 -4.51 2.96
CA VAL A 49 -5.01 -3.64 3.98
C VAL A 49 -4.59 -2.29 3.38
N ASN A 50 -4.05 -2.30 2.16
CA ASN A 50 -3.64 -1.06 1.50
C ASN A 50 -4.83 -0.17 1.13
N ALA A 51 -5.89 -0.76 0.55
CA ALA A 51 -7.11 -0.02 0.22
C ALA A 51 -7.76 0.58 1.48
N PHE A 52 -7.80 -0.18 2.57
CA PHE A 52 -8.30 0.29 3.86
C PHE A 52 -7.52 1.48 4.41
N ILE A 53 -6.19 1.44 4.34
CA ILE A 53 -5.35 2.56 4.80
C ILE A 53 -5.60 3.80 3.93
N ILE A 54 -5.65 3.66 2.60
CA ILE A 54 -5.93 4.78 1.69
C ILE A 54 -7.29 5.39 2.02
N ARG A 55 -8.33 4.56 2.11
CA ARG A 55 -9.70 5.00 2.42
C ARG A 55 -9.76 5.73 3.75
N SER A 56 -9.15 5.17 4.80
CA SER A 56 -9.15 5.77 6.13
C SER A 56 -8.49 7.16 6.15
N VAL A 57 -7.42 7.35 5.38
CA VAL A 57 -6.75 8.65 5.25
C VAL A 57 -7.64 9.63 4.51
N THR A 58 -8.22 9.25 3.37
CA THR A 58 -9.11 10.11 2.58
C THR A 58 -10.35 10.52 3.38
N GLU A 59 -11.05 9.57 4.01
CA GLU A 59 -12.24 9.85 4.82
C GLU A 59 -11.94 10.77 6.00
N THR A 60 -10.74 10.70 6.58
CA THR A 60 -10.35 11.59 7.68
C THR A 60 -10.05 12.99 7.16
N MET A 61 -9.31 13.11 6.05
CA MET A 61 -9.06 14.42 5.43
C MET A 61 -10.35 15.12 4.98
N GLU A 62 -11.31 14.35 4.44
CA GLU A 62 -12.62 14.89 4.04
C GLU A 62 -13.39 15.41 5.26
N ARG A 63 -13.50 14.61 6.33
CA ARG A 63 -14.16 15.05 7.57
C ARG A 63 -13.50 16.28 8.20
N ASP A 64 -12.18 16.33 8.24
CA ASP A 64 -11.43 17.47 8.80
C ASP A 64 -11.57 18.74 7.93
N SER A 65 -11.93 18.60 6.65
CA SER A 65 -12.14 19.74 5.73
C SER A 65 -13.59 20.25 5.74
N GLU A 66 -14.52 19.48 6.30
CA GLU A 66 -15.94 19.83 6.44
C GLU A 66 -16.26 20.53 7.78
N GLU A 67 -15.28 20.66 8.68
CA GLU A 67 -15.32 21.52 9.89
C GLU A 67 -14.79 22.94 9.63
#